data_AF-A0AAQ3S8X8-F1
#
_entry.id   AF-A0AAQ3S8X8-F1
#
_cell.length_a   1.000
_cell.length_b   1.000
_cell.length_c   1.000
_cell.angle_alpha   90.00
_cell.angle_beta   90.00
_cell.angle_gamma   90.00
#
_symmetry.space_group_name_H-M   'P 1'
#
loop_
_entity.id
_entity.type
_entity.pdbx_description
1 polymer ?
#
loop_
_entity_poly.entity_id
_entity_poly.type
_entity_poly.pdbx_seq_one_letter_code
_entity_poly.pdbx_strand_id
1 'polypeptide(L)'
;CYSGTLVFDKKKLIQIIFVDCGFILELFWRKYYDNGLSDDINCLSAPWLDNIIACDLVLLENQVPFFVLDKLFSISSEFWATYESTTYGRNCNIPSFIELTYRFFGAFNRSQLTFVNNNEIKHFTDLIRFFHLKLPSRGEQ
;
A
#
# COMPACT_ATOMS: atom_id res chain seq x y z
N CYS A 1 9.74 -5.00 13.05
CA CYS A 1 10.97 -5.24 13.82
C CYS A 1 11.82 -3.97 13.83
N TYR A 2 12.09 -3.40 15.01
CA TYR A 2 13.05 -2.32 15.28
C TYR A 2 13.61 -2.49 16.72
N SER A 3 13.64 -3.74 17.20
CA SER A 3 13.79 -4.07 18.64
C SER A 3 15.25 -4.18 19.11
N GLY A 4 16.21 -4.22 18.19
CA GLY A 4 17.63 -4.08 18.52
C GLY A 4 18.04 -2.61 18.44
N THR A 5 19.04 -2.19 19.21
CA THR A 5 19.67 -0.88 19.04
C THR A 5 20.25 -0.82 17.64
N LEU A 6 19.48 -0.27 16.70
CA LEU A 6 19.92 -0.02 15.36
C LEU A 6 21.04 1.01 15.47
N VAL A 7 22.28 0.57 15.26
CA VAL A 7 23.47 1.43 15.22
C VAL A 7 23.49 2.16 13.88
N PHE A 8 22.38 2.83 13.54
CA PHE A 8 22.26 3.68 12.38
C PHE A 8 22.06 5.11 12.84
N ASP A 9 22.77 6.02 12.18
CA ASP A 9 22.46 7.43 12.26
C ASP A 9 20.98 7.64 11.89
N LYS A 10 20.28 8.48 12.65
CA LYS A 10 18.85 8.78 12.47
C LYS A 10 18.53 9.17 11.02
N LYS A 11 19.44 9.90 10.37
CA LYS A 11 19.29 10.29 8.96
C LYS A 11 19.31 9.08 8.02
N LYS A 12 20.20 8.12 8.25
CA LYS A 12 20.26 6.87 7.46
C LYS A 12 19.01 6.04 7.64
N LEU A 13 18.50 5.94 8.88
CA LEU A 13 17.26 5.23 9.15
C LEU A 13 16.07 5.85 8.40
N ILE A 14 15.94 7.17 8.43
CA ILE A 14 14.88 7.88 7.68
C ILE A 14 15.02 7.65 6.18
N GLN A 15 16.26 7.66 5.64
CA GLN A 15 16.49 7.40 4.22
C GLN A 15 16.05 5.99 3.82
N ILE A 16 16.37 4.96 4.61
CA ILE A 16 15.96 3.59 4.34
C ILE A 16 14.43 3.48 4.33
N ILE A 17 13.77 3.96 5.40
CA ILE A 17 12.30 3.95 5.49
C ILE A 17 11.66 4.72 4.33
N PHE A 18 12.24 5.85 3.93
CA PHE A 18 11.69 6.65 2.83
C PHE A 18 11.81 5.93 1.48
N VAL A 19 12.93 5.26 1.23
CA VAL A 19 13.12 4.43 0.03
C VAL A 19 12.12 3.27 0.02
N ASP A 20 11.94 2.60 1.16
CA ASP A 20 10.98 1.49 1.30
C ASP A 20 9.54 1.97 1.06
N CYS A 21 9.15 3.11 1.63
CA CYS A 21 7.86 3.74 1.37
C CYS A 21 7.68 4.05 -0.12
N GLY A 22 8.68 4.68 -0.75
CA GLY A 22 8.64 5.01 -2.18
C GLY A 22 8.43 3.77 -3.05
N PHE A 23 9.15 2.69 -2.76
CA PHE A 23 8.98 1.41 -3.44
C PHE A 23 7.55 0.85 -3.29
N ILE A 24 7.00 0.85 -2.08
CA ILE A 24 5.63 0.37 -1.81
C ILE A 24 4.59 1.21 -2.58
N LEU A 25 4.72 2.53 -2.54
CA LEU A 25 3.79 3.43 -3.22
C LEU A 25 3.84 3.24 -4.75
N GLU A 26 5.04 3.17 -5.32
CA GLU A 26 5.23 2.94 -6.76
C GLU A 26 4.68 1.57 -7.17
N LEU A 27 4.97 0.52 -6.41
CA LEU A 27 4.47 -0.82 -6.63
C LEU A 27 2.93 -0.84 -6.69
N PHE A 28 2.27 -0.26 -5.70
CA PHE A 28 0.81 -0.27 -5.59
C PHE A 28 0.16 0.58 -6.68
N TRP A 29 0.74 1.76 -6.95
CA TRP A 29 0.29 2.64 -8.02
C TRP A 29 0.36 1.94 -9.38
N ARG A 30 1.52 1.34 -9.67
CA ARG A 30 1.76 0.62 -10.91
C ARG A 30 0.79 -0.54 -11.06
N LYS A 31 0.59 -1.34 -10.01
CA LYS A 31 -0.34 -2.48 -10.04
C LYS A 31 -1.79 -2.06 -10.29
N TYR A 32 -2.18 -0.88 -9.82
CA TYR A 32 -3.54 -0.37 -10.01
C TYR A 32 -3.82 0.09 -11.44
N TYR A 33 -2.87 0.80 -12.06
CA TYR A 33 -3.00 1.30 -13.43
C TYR A 33 -2.49 0.32 -14.49
N ASP A 34 -1.82 -0.75 -14.08
CA ASP A 34 -1.46 -1.84 -14.99
C ASP A 34 -2.73 -2.55 -15.47
N ASN A 35 -3.07 -2.29 -16.73
CA ASN A 35 -4.18 -2.91 -17.44
C ASN A 35 -3.74 -4.17 -18.20
N GLY A 36 -2.53 -4.68 -17.98
CA GLY A 36 -1.97 -5.84 -18.67
C GLY A 36 -1.58 -5.59 -20.13
N LEU A 37 -1.56 -4.32 -20.56
CA LEU A 37 -1.35 -3.89 -21.96
C LEU A 37 0.01 -3.21 -22.21
N SER A 38 0.82 -3.00 -21.17
CA SER A 38 2.11 -2.30 -21.27
C SER A 38 3.27 -3.29 -21.36
N ASP A 39 3.82 -3.46 -22.57
CA ASP A 39 5.01 -4.29 -22.84
C ASP A 39 6.29 -3.74 -22.18
N ASP A 40 6.32 -2.45 -21.82
CA ASP A 40 7.54 -1.84 -21.31
C ASP A 40 7.68 -1.97 -19.78
N ILE A 41 8.73 -2.72 -19.41
CA ILE A 41 9.31 -2.83 -18.06
C ILE A 41 8.41 -3.54 -17.06
N ASN A 42 7.70 -4.59 -17.46
CA ASN A 42 6.86 -5.34 -16.54
C ASN A 42 7.73 -6.21 -15.61
N CYS A 43 8.39 -5.59 -14.61
CA CYS A 43 9.13 -6.29 -13.56
C CYS A 43 8.20 -7.21 -12.76
N LEU A 44 6.89 -6.91 -12.79
CA LEU A 44 5.79 -7.71 -12.25
C LEU A 44 5.12 -8.65 -13.29
N SER A 45 5.70 -8.82 -14.49
CA SER A 45 5.19 -9.74 -15.52
C SER A 45 5.09 -11.19 -15.06
N ALA A 46 5.80 -11.51 -13.99
CA ALA A 46 5.74 -12.77 -13.29
C ALA A 46 4.67 -12.71 -12.17
N PRO A 47 3.51 -13.37 -12.32
CA PRO A 47 2.50 -13.44 -11.25
C PRO A 47 3.04 -14.07 -9.96
N TRP A 48 4.09 -14.88 -10.05
CA TRP A 48 4.78 -15.44 -8.89
C TRP A 48 5.54 -14.38 -8.10
N LEU A 49 6.05 -13.33 -8.76
CA LEU A 49 6.76 -12.25 -8.09
C LEU A 49 5.81 -11.38 -7.26
N ASP A 50 4.59 -11.10 -7.77
CA ASP A 50 3.56 -10.40 -6.99
C ASP A 50 3.27 -11.11 -5.66
N ASN A 51 3.14 -12.44 -5.71
CA ASN A 51 2.87 -13.25 -4.52
C ASN A 51 4.04 -13.24 -3.54
N ILE A 52 5.28 -13.30 -4.04
CA ILE A 52 6.48 -13.19 -3.19
C ILE A 52 6.52 -11.81 -2.52
N ILE A 53 6.34 -10.74 -3.29
CA ILE A 53 6.35 -9.38 -2.75
C ILE A 53 5.22 -9.18 -1.73
N ALA A 54 4.01 -9.67 -2.02
CA ALA A 54 2.89 -9.56 -1.09
C ALA A 54 3.17 -10.31 0.22
N CYS A 55 3.75 -11.52 0.15
CA CYS A 55 4.20 -12.25 1.34
C CYS A 55 5.26 -11.45 2.12
N ASP A 56 6.28 -10.92 1.45
CA ASP A 56 7.36 -10.14 2.05
C ASP A 56 6.84 -8.87 2.75
N LEU A 57 5.87 -8.17 2.16
CA LEU A 57 5.24 -6.98 2.75
C LEU A 57 4.42 -7.29 4.00
N VAL A 58 3.98 -8.54 4.20
CA VAL A 58 3.20 -8.97 5.36
C VAL A 58 4.09 -9.47 6.50
N LEU A 59 5.35 -9.79 6.22
CA LEU A 59 6.32 -10.18 7.25
C LEU A 59 6.53 -9.05 8.27
N LEU A 60 6.63 -9.42 9.55
CA LEU A 60 6.78 -8.46 10.66
C LEU A 60 8.07 -7.62 10.59
N GLU A 61 9.05 -8.11 9.84
CA GLU A 61 10.34 -7.46 9.63
C GLU A 61 10.23 -6.25 8.69
N ASN A 62 9.34 -6.32 7.68
CA ASN A 62 9.16 -5.30 6.65
C ASN A 62 8.00 -4.33 6.93
N GLN A 63 7.52 -4.25 8.17
CA GLN A 63 6.37 -3.39 8.49
C GLN A 63 6.78 -1.92 8.61
N VAL A 64 6.22 -1.10 7.73
CA VAL A 64 6.07 0.34 7.91
C VAL A 64 4.67 0.61 8.49
N PRO A 65 4.53 1.52 9.47
CA PRO A 65 3.20 1.90 9.95
C PRO A 65 2.34 2.43 8.80
N PHE A 66 1.11 1.93 8.69
CA PHE A 66 0.20 2.24 7.58
C PHE A 66 -0.05 3.75 7.44
N PHE A 67 -0.19 4.47 8.57
CA PHE A 67 -0.40 5.92 8.58
C PHE A 67 0.74 6.70 7.91
N VAL A 68 1.97 6.18 7.93
CA VAL A 68 3.13 6.83 7.27
C VAL A 68 2.96 6.72 5.76
N LEU A 69 2.61 5.54 5.27
CA LEU A 69 2.36 5.29 3.85
C LEU A 69 1.16 6.09 3.33
N ASP A 70 0.05 6.06 4.07
CA ASP A 70 -1.18 6.81 3.74
C ASP A 70 -0.92 8.33 3.67
N LYS A 71 -0.13 8.86 4.61
CA LYS A 71 0.22 10.28 4.62
C LYS A 71 1.16 10.66 3.46
N LEU A 72 2.18 9.85 3.19
CA LEU A 72 3.09 10.08 2.07
C LEU A 72 2.35 10.03 0.74
N PHE A 73 1.46 9.05 0.58
CA PHE A 73 0.62 8.91 -0.61
C PHE A 73 -0.33 10.10 -0.81
N SER A 74 -0.95 10.58 0.27
CA SER A 74 -1.84 11.75 0.18
C SER A 74 -1.07 12.98 -0.31
N ILE A 75 0.13 13.23 0.24
CA ILE A 75 0.99 14.34 -0.18
C ILE A 75 1.40 14.20 -1.66
N SER A 76 1.82 13.01 -2.10
CA SER A 76 2.21 12.79 -3.49
C SER A 76 1.03 12.94 -4.47
N SER A 77 -0.15 12.48 -4.05
CA SER A 77 -1.38 12.54 -4.86
C SER A 77 -1.89 13.97 -5.02
N GLU A 78 -1.88 14.77 -3.94
CA GLU A 78 -2.24 16.19 -3.99
C GLU A 78 -1.30 16.97 -4.92
N PHE A 79 0.00 16.70 -4.83
CA PHE A 79 1.00 17.30 -5.71
C PHE A 79 0.75 16.94 -7.18
N TRP A 80 0.52 15.65 -7.47
CA TRP A 80 0.24 15.18 -8.83
C TRP A 80 -1.06 15.75 -9.39
N ALA A 81 -2.14 15.78 -8.60
CA ALA A 81 -3.42 16.34 -9.01
C ALA A 81 -3.31 17.82 -9.38
N THR A 82 -2.56 18.58 -8.58
CA THR A 82 -2.31 20.00 -8.84
C THR A 82 -1.47 20.17 -10.13
N TYR A 83 -0.45 19.34 -10.31
CA TYR A 83 0.41 19.38 -11.50
C TYR A 83 -0.37 19.07 -12.79
N GLU A 84 -1.16 17.99 -12.81
CA GLU A 84 -2.00 17.61 -13.96
C GLU A 84 -3.08 18.66 -14.27
N SER A 85 -3.73 19.20 -13.24
CA SER A 85 -4.75 20.25 -13.43
C SER A 85 -4.14 21.53 -14.00
N THR A 86 -2.98 21.95 -13.53
CA THR A 86 -2.33 23.21 -13.96
C THR A 86 -1.63 23.09 -15.31
N THR A 87 -1.06 21.93 -15.61
CA THR A 87 -0.27 21.69 -16.83
C THR A 87 -1.15 21.25 -18.00
N TYR A 88 -2.11 20.35 -17.74
CA TYR A 88 -2.90 19.70 -18.80
C TYR A 88 -4.40 19.99 -18.71
N GLY A 89 -4.86 20.71 -17.69
CA GLY A 89 -6.29 20.99 -17.48
C GLY A 89 -7.11 19.72 -17.18
N ARG A 90 -6.45 18.65 -16.71
CA ARG A 90 -7.10 17.35 -16.44
C ARG A 90 -7.43 17.20 -14.97
N ASN A 91 -8.66 16.77 -14.69
CA ASN A 91 -9.00 16.19 -13.41
C ASN A 91 -8.66 14.70 -13.44
N CYS A 92 -7.69 14.29 -12.63
CA CYS A 92 -7.34 12.90 -12.42
C CYS A 92 -8.12 12.34 -11.22
N ASN A 93 -8.82 11.22 -11.42
CA ASN A 93 -9.39 10.47 -10.31
C ASN A 93 -8.28 9.59 -9.71
N ILE A 94 -7.69 10.07 -8.62
CA ILE A 94 -6.62 9.36 -7.91
C ILE A 94 -7.27 8.47 -6.83
N PRO A 95 -7.08 7.13 -6.87
CA PRO A 95 -7.60 6.25 -5.84
C PRO A 95 -6.96 6.55 -4.49
N SER A 96 -7.66 6.24 -3.41
CA SER A 96 -7.09 6.36 -2.05
C SER A 96 -6.02 5.29 -1.80
N PHE A 97 -5.08 5.53 -0.88
CA PHE A 97 -4.05 4.53 -0.57
C PHE A 97 -4.65 3.21 -0.04
N ILE A 98 -5.75 3.30 0.71
CA ILE A 98 -6.47 2.12 1.18
C ILE A 98 -7.06 1.30 0.03
N GLU A 99 -7.62 1.96 -0.98
CA GLU A 99 -8.17 1.32 -2.16
C GLU A 99 -7.09 0.57 -2.94
N LEU A 100 -5.92 1.21 -3.12
CA LEU A 100 -4.75 0.57 -3.70
C LEU A 100 -4.33 -0.67 -2.90
N THR A 101 -4.27 -0.53 -1.57
CA THR A 101 -3.88 -1.62 -0.66
C THR A 101 -4.87 -2.79 -0.73
N TYR A 102 -6.17 -2.52 -0.75
CA TYR A 102 -7.21 -3.54 -0.87
C TYR A 102 -7.12 -4.30 -2.19
N ARG A 103 -6.88 -3.56 -3.29
CA ARG A 103 -6.73 -4.17 -4.60
C ARG A 103 -5.47 -5.03 -4.67
N PHE A 104 -4.35 -4.56 -4.11
CA PHE A 104 -3.09 -5.30 -4.08
C PHE A 104 -3.20 -6.61 -3.28
N PHE A 105 -3.78 -6.57 -2.07
CA PHE A 105 -3.94 -7.75 -1.22
C PHE A 105 -5.26 -8.51 -1.44
N GLY A 106 -6.01 -8.21 -2.51
CA GLY A 106 -7.35 -8.75 -2.73
C GLY A 106 -7.41 -10.28 -2.74
N ALA A 107 -6.34 -10.96 -3.17
CA ALA A 107 -6.23 -12.41 -3.13
C ALA A 107 -6.32 -13.02 -1.71
N PHE A 108 -5.97 -12.25 -0.68
CA PHE A 108 -6.05 -12.66 0.73
C PHE A 108 -7.44 -12.41 1.34
N ASN A 109 -8.29 -11.62 0.71
CA ASN A 109 -9.60 -11.20 1.24
C ASN A 109 -10.67 -12.32 1.17
N ARG A 110 -10.50 -13.32 2.03
CA ARG A 110 -11.43 -14.47 2.15
C ARG A 110 -12.81 -14.07 2.70
N SER A 111 -12.86 -13.03 3.54
CA SER A 111 -14.08 -12.53 4.17
C SER A 111 -14.93 -11.62 3.27
N GLN A 112 -14.50 -11.32 2.03
CA GLN A 112 -15.16 -10.38 1.13
C GLN A 112 -15.40 -9.00 1.77
N LEU A 113 -14.44 -8.54 2.59
CA LEU A 113 -14.53 -7.22 3.21
C LEU A 113 -14.49 -6.15 2.12
N THR A 114 -15.50 -5.27 2.11
CA THR A 114 -15.59 -4.22 1.10
C THR A 114 -14.71 -3.04 1.48
N PHE A 115 -14.82 -2.49 2.68
CA PHE A 115 -13.91 -1.46 3.21
C PHE A 115 -13.92 -1.43 4.75
N VAL A 116 -12.74 -1.47 5.37
CA VAL A 116 -12.52 -1.17 6.80
C VAL A 116 -12.04 0.28 6.90
N ASN A 117 -12.38 0.99 7.97
CA ASN A 117 -11.92 2.37 8.20
C ASN A 117 -10.37 2.40 8.33
N ASN A 118 -9.68 3.29 7.60
CA ASN A 118 -8.21 3.37 7.57
C ASN A 118 -7.60 3.49 8.97
N ASN A 119 -8.32 4.15 9.88
CA ASN A 119 -7.89 4.39 11.25
C ASN A 119 -7.69 3.12 12.08
N GLU A 120 -8.23 1.98 11.64
CA GLU A 120 -8.11 0.69 12.33
C GLU A 120 -6.89 -0.13 11.85
N ILE A 121 -6.31 0.22 10.71
CA ILE A 121 -5.21 -0.53 10.09
C ILE A 121 -3.88 0.06 10.56
N LYS A 122 -3.13 -0.69 11.36
CA LYS A 122 -1.82 -0.26 11.84
C LYS A 122 -0.70 -0.55 10.85
N HIS A 123 -0.79 -1.68 10.15
CA HIS A 123 0.21 -2.19 9.22
C HIS A 123 -0.41 -3.29 8.33
N PHE A 124 0.30 -3.78 7.32
CA PHE A 124 -0.28 -4.71 6.34
C PHE A 124 -0.72 -6.04 6.94
N THR A 125 0.05 -6.59 7.90
CA THR A 125 -0.37 -7.81 8.62
C THR A 125 -1.70 -7.64 9.37
N ASP A 126 -1.98 -6.46 9.92
CA ASP A 126 -3.27 -6.16 10.57
C ASP A 126 -4.42 -6.18 9.55
N LEU A 127 -4.20 -5.65 8.34
CA LEU A 127 -5.16 -5.75 7.24
C LEU A 127 -5.43 -7.21 6.85
N ILE A 128 -4.38 -8.02 6.66
CA ILE A 128 -4.55 -9.44 6.32
C ILE A 128 -5.31 -10.18 7.42
N ARG A 129 -5.08 -9.84 8.69
CA ARG A 129 -5.87 -10.38 9.80
C ARG A 129 -7.36 -10.04 9.64
N PHE A 130 -7.71 -8.81 9.29
CA PHE A 130 -9.11 -8.46 9.00
C PHE A 130 -9.68 -9.29 7.85
N PHE A 131 -8.94 -9.47 6.76
CA PHE A 131 -9.33 -10.28 5.60
C PHE A 131 -9.66 -11.75 5.92
N HIS A 132 -9.12 -12.29 7.01
CA HIS A 132 -9.40 -13.66 7.47
C HIS A 132 -10.48 -13.74 8.56
N LEU A 133 -10.72 -12.66 9.30
CA LEU A 133 -11.76 -12.62 10.30
C LEU A 133 -13.09 -12.30 9.62
N LYS A 134 -14.08 -13.20 9.72
CA LYS A 134 -15.48 -12.82 9.48
C LYS A 134 -15.85 -11.88 10.63
N LEU A 135 -15.88 -10.57 10.38
CA LEU A 135 -16.50 -9.67 11.35
C LEU A 135 -17.95 -10.18 11.55
N PRO A 136 -18.39 -10.46 12.79
CA PRO A 136 -19.80 -10.69 13.03
C PRO A 136 -20.53 -9.46 12.51
N SER A 137 -21.55 -9.68 11.68
CA SER A 137 -22.43 -8.63 11.18
C SER A 137 -22.82 -7.76 12.37
N ARG A 138 -22.42 -6.49 12.36
CA ARG A 138 -22.81 -5.54 13.40
C ARG A 138 -24.30 -5.24 13.18
N GLY A 139 -25.14 -6.16 13.65
CA GLY A 139 -26.55 -6.23 13.33
C GLY A 139 -27.32 -7.26 14.17
N GLU A 140 -26.88 -7.52 15.40
CA GLU A 140 -27.71 -8.11 16.46
C GLU A 140 -27.29 -7.48 17.81
N GLN A 141 -27.80 -6.27 18.07
CA GLN A 141 -28.01 -5.71 19.41
C GLN A 141 -29.36 -5.01 19.43
#